data_AF-A0AAD9TR35-F1
#
_entry.id   AF-A0AAD9TR35-F1
#
_cell.length_a   1.000
_cell.length_b   1.000
_cell.length_c   1.000
_cell.angle_alpha   90.00
_cell.angle_beta   90.00
_cell.angle_gamma   90.00
#
_symmetry.space_group_name_H-M   'P 1'
#
loop_
_entity.id
_entity.type
_entity.pdbx_description
1 polymer ?
#
loop_
_entity_poly.entity_id
_entity_poly.type
_entity_poly.pdbx_seq_one_letter_code
_entity_poly.pdbx_strand_id
1 'polypeptide(L)'
;MQNIKSVIDDLALIGHILCDDEIVAYTLNVLSNDYKEIKAAVHTRETAMTFEELHEKLLDHETCLNREEEKTTTPAITAQYNQHRPNNKNK
;
A
#
# COMPACT_ATOMS: atom_id res chain seq x y z
N MET A 1 9.99 3.81 7.19
CA MET A 1 10.59 2.58 7.76
C MET A 1 11.84 2.77 8.62
N GLN A 2 12.62 3.86 8.50
CA GLN A 2 13.83 4.04 9.33
C GLN A 2 13.52 4.33 10.81
N ASN A 3 12.45 5.08 11.10
CA ASN A 3 12.07 5.40 12.49
C ASN A 3 11.69 4.18 13.33
N ILE A 4 11.04 3.17 12.74
CA ILE A 4 10.64 1.94 13.45
C ILE A 4 11.88 1.12 13.82
N LYS A 5 12.83 0.98 12.87
CA LYS A 5 14.13 0.35 13.15
C LYS A 5 14.90 1.04 14.27
N SER A 6 14.95 2.37 14.27
CA SER A 6 15.63 3.12 15.34
C SER A 6 15.03 2.86 16.72
N VAL A 7 13.69 2.83 16.83
CA VAL A 7 13.01 2.56 18.11
C VAL A 7 13.26 1.12 18.58
N ILE A 8 13.27 0.15 17.65
CA ILE A 8 13.58 -1.25 17.95
C ILE A 8 15.03 -1.39 18.40
N ASP A 9 15.98 -0.75 17.70
CA ASP A 9 17.40 -0.79 18.03
C ASP A 9 17.69 -0.11 19.38
N ASP A 10 17.03 1.01 19.69
CA ASP A 10 17.15 1.69 20.98
C ASP A 10 16.56 0.87 22.14
N LEU A 11 15.44 0.18 21.92
CA LEU A 11 14.85 -0.74 22.90
C LEU A 11 15.73 -1.97 23.11
N ALA A 12 16.27 -2.54 22.04
CA ALA A 12 17.22 -3.64 22.09
C ALA A 12 18.51 -3.24 22.83
N LEU A 13 18.97 -1.99 22.66
CA LEU A 13 20.12 -1.42 23.36
C LEU A 13 19.89 -1.34 24.88
N ILE A 14 18.66 -1.11 25.33
CA ILE A 14 18.27 -1.08 26.76
C ILE A 14 17.98 -2.50 27.29
N GLY A 15 18.11 -3.53 26.45
CA GLY A 15 17.88 -4.94 26.81
C GLY A 15 16.43 -5.37 26.70
N HIS A 16 15.57 -4.56 26.09
CA HIS A 16 14.18 -4.91 25.78
C HIS A 16 14.08 -5.39 24.33
N ILE A 17 14.20 -6.70 24.15
CA ILE A 17 14.01 -7.33 22.84
C ILE A 17 12.50 -7.44 22.63
N LEU A 18 11.94 -6.60 21.75
CA LEU A 18 10.55 -6.77 21.32
C LEU A 18 10.45 -8.06 20.50
N CYS A 19 9.44 -8.88 20.77
CA CYS A 19 9.14 -10.02 19.91
C CYS A 19 8.55 -9.52 18.58
N ASP A 20 8.71 -10.32 17.52
CA ASP A 20 8.18 -10.00 16.18
C ASP A 20 6.69 -9.62 16.24
N ASP A 21 5.89 -10.31 17.04
CA ASP A 21 4.46 -10.01 17.22
C ASP A 21 4.22 -8.61 17.79
N GLU A 22 5.05 -8.16 18.74
CA GLU A 22 4.95 -6.82 19.34
C GLU A 22 5.38 -5.75 18.34
N ILE A 23 6.44 -6.02 17.57
CA ILE A 23 6.93 -5.13 16.52
C ILE A 23 5.87 -4.96 15.42
N VAL A 24 5.23 -6.07 15.01
CA VAL A 24 4.14 -6.08 14.03
C VAL A 24 2.96 -5.27 14.56
N ALA A 25 2.50 -5.54 15.79
CA ALA A 25 1.39 -4.82 16.40
C ALA A 25 1.66 -3.31 16.53
N TYR A 26 2.86 -2.92 16.98
CA TYR A 26 3.26 -1.52 17.08
C TYR A 26 3.30 -0.84 15.72
N THR A 27 3.91 -1.49 14.72
CA THR A 27 3.98 -0.99 13.35
C THR A 27 2.57 -0.76 12.78
N LEU A 28 1.66 -1.74 12.91
CA LEU A 28 0.29 -1.61 12.44
C LEU A 28 -0.47 -0.47 13.13
N ASN A 29 -0.21 -0.21 14.41
CA ASN A 29 -0.84 0.89 15.13
C ASN A 29 -0.40 2.27 14.61
N VAL A 30 0.88 2.42 14.25
CA VAL A 30 1.45 3.70 13.81
C VAL A 30 1.13 4.02 12.33
N LEU A 31 0.74 3.01 11.53
CA LEU A 31 0.38 3.22 10.13
C LEU A 31 -0.90 4.06 9.95
N SER A 32 -0.92 4.89 8.90
CA SER A 32 -2.08 5.69 8.49
C SER A 32 -3.24 4.84 7.96
N ASN A 33 -4.41 5.45 7.75
CA ASN A 33 -5.61 4.76 7.24
C ASN A 33 -5.45 4.21 5.81
N ASP A 34 -4.47 4.71 5.05
CA ASP A 34 -4.17 4.23 3.69
C ASP A 34 -3.67 2.78 3.68
N TYR A 35 -3.21 2.27 4.82
CA TYR A 35 -2.76 0.90 5.01
C TYR A 35 -3.84 0.00 5.65
N LYS A 36 -5.10 0.43 5.71
CA LYS A 36 -6.21 -0.33 6.33
C LYS A 36 -6.33 -1.76 5.79
N GLU A 37 -6.01 -1.97 4.52
CA GLU A 37 -6.08 -3.27 3.86
C GLU A 37 -5.01 -4.22 4.40
N ILE A 38 -3.78 -3.73 4.60
CA ILE A 38 -2.73 -4.48 5.29
C ILE A 38 -3.13 -4.76 6.72
N LYS A 39 -3.63 -3.76 7.46
CA LYS A 39 -4.06 -3.97 8.86
C LYS A 39 -5.12 -5.08 8.97
N ALA A 40 -6.11 -5.07 8.08
CA ALA A 40 -7.14 -6.09 8.04
C ALA A 40 -6.54 -7.47 7.68
N ALA A 41 -5.69 -7.54 6.65
CA ALA A 41 -5.07 -8.78 6.21
C ALA A 41 -4.22 -9.42 7.33
N VAL A 42 -3.44 -8.63 8.05
CA VAL A 42 -2.64 -9.12 9.19
C VAL A 42 -3.55 -9.57 10.33
N HIS A 43 -4.60 -8.83 10.66
CA HIS A 43 -5.56 -9.23 11.70
C HIS A 43 -6.31 -10.53 11.39
N THR A 44 -6.59 -10.82 10.12
CA THR A 44 -7.26 -12.06 9.70
C THR A 44 -6.32 -13.26 9.59
N ARG A 45 -5.00 -13.04 9.70
CA ARG A 45 -4.01 -14.09 9.54
C ARG A 45 -3.90 -14.91 10.81
N GLU A 46 -4.12 -16.22 10.71
CA GLU A 46 -4.01 -17.15 11.85
C GLU A 46 -2.57 -17.57 12.17
N THR A 47 -1.60 -17.19 11.32
CA THR A 47 -0.19 -17.54 11.46
C THR A 47 0.66 -16.37 11.95
N ALA A 48 1.61 -16.66 12.85
CA ALA A 48 2.59 -15.69 13.34
C ALA A 48 3.30 -15.00 12.18
N MET A 49 3.52 -13.69 12.29
CA MET A 49 4.12 -12.84 11.26
C MET A 49 5.43 -12.27 11.75
N THR A 50 6.49 -12.47 10.97
CA THR A 50 7.78 -11.85 11.27
C THR A 50 7.78 -10.40 10.80
N PHE A 51 8.63 -9.59 11.42
CA PHE A 51 8.79 -8.19 11.00
C PHE A 51 9.25 -8.08 9.54
N GLU A 52 10.08 -9.01 9.07
CA GLU A 52 10.58 -9.04 7.69
C GLU A 52 9.44 -9.27 6.68
N GLU A 53 8.55 -10.23 6.94
CA GLU A 53 7.37 -10.47 6.10
C GLU A 53 6.45 -9.24 6.07
N LEU A 54 6.22 -8.60 7.22
CA LEU A 54 5.43 -7.37 7.28
C LEU A 54 6.08 -6.25 6.46
N HIS A 55 7.40 -6.10 6.54
CA HIS A 55 8.14 -5.09 5.83
C HIS A 55 8.03 -5.27 4.30
N GLU A 56 8.17 -6.49 3.79
CA GLU A 56 7.95 -6.78 2.37
C GLU A 56 6.53 -6.44 1.92
N LYS A 57 5.52 -6.83 2.71
CA LYS A 57 4.11 -6.54 2.39
C LYS A 57 3.81 -5.04 2.34
N LEU A 58 4.43 -4.27 3.23
CA LEU A 58 4.29 -2.81 3.23
C LEU A 58 4.93 -2.18 1.99
N LEU A 59 6.09 -2.67 1.55
CA LEU A 59 6.76 -2.19 0.34
C LEU A 59 5.96 -2.50 -0.94
N ASP A 60 5.39 -3.71 -1.02
CA ASP A 60 4.49 -4.12 -2.11
C ASP A 60 3.30 -3.15 -2.20
N HIS A 61 2.65 -2.87 -1.08
CA HIS A 61 1.46 -2.01 -1.03
C HIS A 61 1.77 -0.54 -1.30
N GLU A 62 2.93 -0.03 -0.87
CA GLU A 62 3.38 1.32 -1.23
C GLU A 62 3.56 1.46 -2.75
N THR A 63 4.09 0.43 -3.41
CA THR A 63 4.20 0.38 -4.88
C THR A 63 2.82 0.38 -5.55
N CYS A 64 1.85 -0.34 -4.98
CA CYS A 64 0.47 -0.33 -5.46
C CYS A 64 -0.20 1.05 -5.30
N LEU A 65 -0.06 1.68 -4.13
CA LEU A 65 -0.61 3.02 -3.85
C LEU A 65 -0.06 4.06 -4.82
N ASN A 66 1.26 4.08 -5.06
CA ASN A 66 1.87 5.01 -6.01
C ASN A 66 1.28 4.87 -7.42
N ARG A 67 1.01 3.64 -7.87
CA ARG A 67 0.38 3.40 -9.19
C ARG A 67 -1.09 3.82 -9.24
N GLU A 68 -1.81 3.73 -8.12
CA GLU A 68 -3.19 4.20 -8.03
C GLU A 68 -3.25 5.73 -8.07
N GLU A 69 -2.35 6.43 -7.37
CA GLU A 69 -2.22 7.89 -7.46
C GLU A 69 -1.91 8.37 -8.90
N GLU A 70 -1.00 7.69 -9.61
CA GLU A 70 -0.72 7.98 -11.03
C GLU A 70 -1.95 7.79 -11.94
N LYS A 71 -2.80 6.81 -11.66
CA LYS A 71 -4.05 6.60 -12.42
C LYS A 71 -5.07 7.70 -12.18
N THR A 72 -5.14 8.25 -10.98
CA THR A 72 -6.08 9.34 -10.66
C THR A 72 -5.68 10.67 -11.29
N THR A 73 -4.41 10.85 -11.64
CA THR A 73 -3.88 12.08 -12.25
C THR A 73 -3.87 12.08 -13.78
N THR A 74 -4.08 10.93 -14.43
CA THR A 74 -4.30 10.89 -15.89
C THR A 74 -5.77 11.20 -16.22
N PRO A 75 -6.08 12.30 -16.93
CA PRO A 75 -7.45 12.51 -17.40
C PRO A 75 -7.80 11.37 -18.35
N ALA A 76 -8.95 10.74 -18.12
CA ALA A 76 -9.46 9.69 -18.99
C ALA A 76 -9.51 10.20 -20.44
N ILE A 77 -8.61 9.71 -21.29
CA ILE A 77 -8.60 10.00 -22.72
C ILE A 77 -9.90 9.42 -23.28
N THR A 78 -10.91 10.27 -23.40
CA THR A 78 -12.21 9.93 -23.97
C THR A 78 -12.00 9.84 -25.48
N ALA A 79 -11.95 8.63 -26.03
CA ALA A 79 -11.90 8.43 -27.46
C ALA A 79 -13.23 8.87 -28.10
N GLN A 80 -13.31 10.09 -28.63
CA GLN A 80 -14.45 10.53 -29.44
C GLN A 80 -14.34 9.93 -30.84
N TYR A 81 -15.16 8.90 -31.09
CA TYR A 81 -15.32 8.29 -32.40
C TYR A 81 -16.35 9.09 -33.23
N ASN A 82 -15.87 10.02 -34.06
CA ASN A 82 -16.72 10.71 -35.03
C ASN A 82 -17.03 9.77 -36.21
N GLN A 83 -18.22 9.15 -36.21
CA GLN A 83 -18.77 8.56 -37.43
C GLN A 83 -19.24 9.67 -38.36
N HIS A 84 -18.34 10.17 -39.21
CA HIS A 84 -18.74 10.94 -40.37
C HIS A 84 -19.53 10.02 -41.30
N ARG A 85 -20.85 10.23 -41.33
CA ARG A 85 -21.79 9.54 -42.21
C ARG A 85 -21.94 10.37 -43.49
N PRO A 86 -21.31 10.01 -44.62
CA PRO A 86 -21.61 10.68 -45.88
C PRO A 86 -22.99 10.21 -46.34
N ASN A 87 -24.01 11.04 -46.08
CA ASN A 87 -25.33 10.87 -46.68
C ASN A 87 -25.24 11.31 -48.14
N ASN A 88 -25.08 10.32 -48.99
CA ASN A 88 -25.31 10.40 -50.43
C ASN A 88 -26.68 11.04 -50.71
N LYS A 89 -26.75 12.04 -51.61
CA LYS A 89 -27.42 11.96 -52.92
C LYS A 89 -27.77 13.37 -53.46
N ASN A 90 -27.64 13.49 -54.80
CA ASN A 90 -28.41 14.27 -55.80
C ASN A 90 -28.63 15.80 -55.58
N LYS A 91 -28.35 16.69 -56.54
CA LYS A 91 -28.86 16.78 -57.93
C LYS A 91 -28.04 17.79 -58.74
#